data_AF-A0A8S0RFT4-F1
#
_entry.id   AF-A0A8S0RFT4-F1
#
_cell.length_a   1.000
_cell.length_b   1.000
_cell.length_c   1.000
_cell.angle_alpha   90.00
_cell.angle_beta   90.00
_cell.angle_gamma   90.00
#
_symmetry.space_group_name_H-M   'P 1'
#
loop_
_entity.id
_entity.type
_entity.pdbx_description
1 polymer ?
#
loop_
_entity_poly.entity_id
_entity_poly.type
_entity_poly.pdbx_seq_one_letter_code
_entity_poly.pdbx_strand_id
1 'polypeptide(L)'
;MKSHDCHIFMQRLQSIAFKDLSPKPIWEVLTELSHFFRDICSTVLRVKDMEQLEQNIVVTLCKLEKIFPPGFFDLMEHLPVHLAYEAKVGGPVQYRWMYTFERFLHHLKKK
;
A
#
# COMPACT_ATOMS: atom_id res chain seq x y z
N MET A 1 5.11 8.76 13.88
CA MET A 1 5.67 8.14 12.67
C MET A 1 5.63 9.14 11.53
N LYS A 2 6.63 9.13 10.64
CA LYS A 2 6.54 9.85 9.37
C LYS A 2 5.87 8.97 8.32
N SER A 3 5.45 9.55 7.21
CA SER A 3 4.83 8.87 6.07
C SER A 3 5.62 7.64 5.58
N HIS A 4 6.95 7.77 5.50
CA HIS A 4 7.86 6.67 5.20
C HIS A 4 7.70 5.47 6.15
N ASP A 5 7.59 5.71 7.46
CA ASP A 5 7.47 4.64 8.45
C ASP A 5 6.12 3.92 8.30
N CYS A 6 5.05 4.67 8.01
CA CYS A 6 3.74 4.11 7.70
C CYS A 6 3.78 3.22 6.44
N HIS A 7 4.47 3.65 5.38
CA HIS A 7 4.61 2.84 4.16
C HIS A 7 5.36 1.54 4.41
N ILE A 8 6.46 1.58 5.17
CA ILE A 8 7.18 0.36 5.55
C ILE A 8 6.29 -0.55 6.39
N PHE A 9 5.51 0.01 7.31
CA PHE A 9 4.56 -0.75 8.12
C PHE A 9 3.54 -1.48 7.23
N MET A 10 2.87 -0.76 6.33
CA MET A 10 1.88 -1.32 5.41
C MET A 10 2.46 -2.41 4.50
N GLN A 11 3.69 -2.24 4.01
CA GLN A 11 4.31 -3.20 3.08
C GLN A 11 4.83 -4.47 3.75
N ARG A 12 5.32 -4.37 5.00
CA ARG A 12 6.17 -5.41 5.61
C ARG A 12 5.74 -5.85 6.99
N LEU A 13 5.26 -4.93 7.83
CA LEU A 13 5.07 -5.20 9.26
C LEU A 13 3.62 -5.48 9.62
N GLN A 14 2.66 -4.97 8.86
CA GLN A 14 1.22 -5.11 9.16
C GLN A 14 0.81 -6.58 9.27
N SER A 15 1.11 -7.41 8.28
CA SER A 15 0.79 -8.86 8.33
C SER A 15 1.44 -9.59 9.51
N ILE A 16 2.63 -9.17 9.95
CA ILE A 16 3.33 -9.78 11.09
C ILE A 16 2.72 -9.31 12.41
N ALA A 17 2.50 -8.01 12.54
CA ALA A 17 1.97 -7.39 13.74
C ALA A 17 0.58 -7.93 14.09
N PHE A 18 -0.27 -8.18 13.09
CA PHE A 18 -1.64 -8.62 13.32
C PHE A 18 -1.83 -10.15 13.30
N LYS A 19 -0.78 -10.93 13.07
CA LYS A 19 -0.89 -12.40 12.91
C LYS A 19 -1.57 -13.10 14.08
N ASP A 20 -1.12 -12.77 15.29
CA ASP A 20 -1.64 -13.38 16.52
C ASP A 20 -2.63 -12.46 17.27
N LEU A 21 -2.86 -11.25 16.74
CA LEU A 21 -3.74 -10.24 17.34
C LEU A 21 -5.11 -10.15 16.68
N SER A 22 -5.31 -10.76 15.51
CA SER A 22 -6.55 -10.67 14.75
C SER A 22 -7.10 -12.02 14.32
N PRO A 23 -8.42 -12.17 14.19
CA PRO A 23 -9.04 -13.34 13.58
C PRO A 23 -8.47 -13.62 12.19
N LYS A 24 -8.35 -14.91 11.84
CA LYS A 24 -7.76 -15.36 10.57
C LYS A 24 -8.28 -14.62 9.33
N PRO A 25 -9.59 -14.38 9.14
CA PRO A 25 -10.08 -13.67 7.96
C PRO A 25 -9.57 -12.22 7.86
N ILE A 26 -9.43 -11.53 9.00
CA ILE A 26 -8.89 -10.16 9.05
C ILE A 26 -7.42 -10.20 8.68
N TRP A 27 -6.64 -11.10 9.31
CA TRP A 27 -5.22 -11.24 9.03
C TRP A 27 -4.92 -11.57 7.55
N GLU A 28 -5.70 -12.47 6.94
CA GLU A 28 -5.55 -12.85 5.53
C GLU A 28 -5.70 -11.63 4.62
N VAL A 29 -6.75 -10.84 4.82
CA VAL A 29 -7.02 -9.66 3.99
C VAL A 29 -5.99 -8.55 4.22
N LEU A 30 -5.54 -8.33 5.46
CA LEU A 30 -4.44 -7.40 5.75
C LEU A 30 -3.12 -7.85 5.10
N THR A 31 -2.91 -9.17 4.99
CA THR A 31 -1.74 -9.74 4.32
C THR A 31 -1.80 -9.56 2.81
N GLU A 32 -2.97 -9.78 2.19
CA GLU A 32 -3.21 -9.47 0.78
C GLU A 32 -2.92 -7.99 0.48
N LEU A 33 -3.43 -7.08 1.31
CA LEU A 33 -3.19 -5.64 1.16
C LEU A 33 -1.70 -5.29 1.32
N SER A 34 -1.01 -5.92 2.28
CA SER A 34 0.44 -5.72 2.47
C SER A 34 1.23 -6.18 1.26
N HIS A 35 0.86 -7.33 0.67
CA HIS A 35 1.47 -7.85 -0.55
C HIS A 35 1.24 -6.93 -1.73
N PHE A 36 0.01 -6.43 -1.91
CA PHE A 36 -0.29 -5.42 -2.93
C PHE A 36 0.66 -4.22 -2.83
N PHE A 37 0.75 -3.57 -1.66
CA PHE A 37 1.60 -2.40 -1.49
C PHE A 37 3.09 -2.71 -1.71
N ARG A 38 3.55 -3.90 -1.29
CA ARG A 38 4.92 -4.32 -1.52
C ARG A 38 5.21 -4.49 -3.01
N ASP A 39 4.29 -5.08 -3.75
CA ASP A 39 4.50 -5.44 -5.14
C ASP A 39 4.44 -4.19 -6.05
N ILE A 40 3.55 -3.22 -5.77
CA ILE A 40 3.58 -1.92 -6.50
C ILE A 40 4.86 -1.12 -6.20
N CYS A 41 5.45 -1.29 -5.02
CA CYS A 41 6.66 -0.60 -4.60
C CYS A 41 7.94 -1.35 -5.02
N SER A 42 7.82 -2.40 -5.85
CA SER A 42 8.96 -3.12 -6.40
C SER A 42 9.85 -2.19 -7.25
N THR A 43 11.16 -2.44 -7.22
CA THR A 43 12.14 -1.76 -8.07
C THR A 43 11.97 -2.10 -9.54
N VAL A 44 11.41 -3.29 -9.83
CA VAL A 44 11.14 -3.81 -11.16
C VAL A 44 9.64 -4.06 -11.28
N LEU A 45 8.99 -3.38 -12.22
CA LEU A 45 7.57 -3.55 -12.52
C LEU A 45 7.41 -4.21 -13.88
N ARG A 46 6.60 -5.28 -13.93
CA ARG A 46 6.18 -5.90 -15.19
C ARG A 46 4.72 -5.53 -15.44
N VAL A 47 4.39 -5.20 -16.69
CA VAL A 47 3.03 -4.78 -17.08
C VAL A 47 1.99 -5.83 -16.67
N LYS A 48 2.27 -7.12 -16.93
CA LYS A 48 1.38 -8.23 -16.56
C LYS A 48 1.12 -8.31 -15.05
N ASP A 49 2.14 -8.07 -14.24
CA ASP A 49 1.99 -8.09 -12.78
C ASP A 49 1.09 -6.92 -12.33
N MET A 50 1.24 -5.74 -12.94
CA MET A 50 0.38 -4.58 -12.63
C MET A 50 -1.08 -4.80 -13.07
N GLU A 51 -1.32 -5.39 -14.23
CA GLU A 51 -2.67 -5.77 -14.69
C GLU A 51 -3.34 -6.76 -13.73
N GLN A 52 -2.57 -7.72 -13.20
CA GLN A 52 -3.07 -8.65 -12.19
C GLN A 52 -3.36 -7.94 -10.86
N LEU A 53 -2.49 -7.01 -10.43
CA LEU A 53 -2.69 -6.23 -9.21
C LEU A 53 -3.93 -5.32 -9.32
N GLU A 54 -4.20 -4.73 -10.48
CA GLU A 54 -5.42 -3.92 -10.76
C GLU A 54 -6.69 -4.73 -10.50
N GLN A 55 -6.72 -6.02 -10.86
CA GLN A 55 -7.89 -6.87 -10.58
C GLN A 55 -7.94 -7.35 -9.13
N ASN A 56 -6.80 -7.73 -8.57
CA ASN A 56 -6.72 -8.29 -7.22
C ASN A 56 -7.12 -7.27 -6.15
N ILE A 57 -6.72 -6.00 -6.29
CA ILE A 57 -6.99 -4.98 -5.28
C ILE A 57 -8.48 -4.71 -5.09
N VAL A 58 -9.28 -4.76 -6.17
CA VAL A 58 -10.73 -4.64 -6.09
C VAL A 58 -11.31 -5.74 -5.22
N VAL A 59 -10.85 -6.98 -5.42
CA VAL A 59 -11.30 -8.12 -4.61
C VAL A 59 -10.86 -7.97 -3.15
N THR A 60 -9.63 -7.52 -2.88
CA THR A 60 -9.14 -7.28 -1.52
C THR A 60 -9.96 -6.20 -0.80
N LEU A 61 -10.30 -5.09 -1.48
CA LEU A 61 -11.15 -4.04 -0.91
C LEU A 61 -12.57 -4.54 -0.62
N CYS A 62 -13.19 -5.29 -1.53
CA CYS A 62 -14.50 -5.89 -1.26
C CYS A 62 -14.47 -6.87 -0.08
N LYS A 63 -13.36 -7.58 0.17
CA LYS A 63 -13.20 -8.40 1.38
C LYS A 63 -13.08 -7.54 2.63
N LEU A 64 -12.34 -6.43 2.59
CA LEU A 64 -12.23 -5.48 3.69
C LEU A 64 -13.61 -4.89 4.05
N GLU A 65 -14.38 -4.46 3.06
CA GLU A 65 -15.73 -3.89 3.24
C GLU A 65 -16.72 -4.84 3.90
N LYS A 66 -16.57 -6.15 3.67
CA LYS A 66 -17.40 -7.18 4.33
C LYS A 66 -17.05 -7.38 5.81
N ILE A 67 -15.84 -7.00 6.21
CA ILE A 67 -15.29 -7.26 7.55
C ILE A 67 -15.47 -6.03 8.44
N PHE A 68 -15.13 -4.85 7.93
CA PHE A 68 -15.14 -3.60 8.68
C PHE A 68 -16.47 -2.85 8.50
N PRO A 69 -16.89 -2.04 9.50
CA PRO A 69 -18.14 -1.30 9.40
C PRO A 69 -18.09 -0.28 8.25
N PRO A 70 -19.24 0.06 7.61
CA PRO A 70 -19.27 1.02 6.50
C PRO A 70 -18.68 2.39 6.84
N GLY A 71 -18.78 2.83 8.10
CA GLY A 71 -18.19 4.10 8.55
C GLY A 71 -16.65 4.12 8.58
N PHE A 72 -16.00 2.97 8.36
CA PHE A 72 -14.54 2.88 8.19
C PHE A 72 -14.10 3.22 6.76
N PHE A 73 -14.99 3.08 5.76
CA PHE A 73 -14.64 3.31 4.36
C PHE A 73 -15.11 4.70 3.92
N ASP A 74 -14.13 5.57 3.69
CA ASP A 74 -14.30 6.80 2.93
C ASP A 74 -13.56 6.68 1.57
N LEU A 75 -13.38 7.81 0.90
CA LEU A 75 -12.73 7.83 -0.42
C LEU A 75 -11.27 7.34 -0.37
N MET A 76 -10.61 7.47 0.78
CA MET A 76 -9.19 7.18 0.97
C MET A 76 -8.90 5.67 0.91
N GLU A 77 -9.76 4.84 1.49
CA GLU A 77 -9.62 3.38 1.48
C GLU A 77 -9.77 2.81 0.07
N HIS A 78 -10.42 3.54 -0.85
CA HIS A 78 -10.61 3.12 -2.23
C HIS A 78 -9.50 3.59 -3.19
N LEU A 79 -8.67 4.57 -2.81
CA LEU A 79 -7.55 5.03 -3.64
C LEU A 79 -6.60 3.92 -4.16
N PRO A 80 -6.34 2.83 -3.41
CA PRO A 80 -5.49 1.74 -3.89
C PRO A 80 -5.89 1.15 -5.24
N VAL A 81 -7.17 1.24 -5.66
CA VAL A 81 -7.61 0.75 -6.98
C VAL A 81 -6.89 1.42 -8.14
N HIS A 82 -6.44 2.66 -7.97
CA HIS A 82 -5.76 3.41 -9.02
C HIS A 82 -4.25 3.16 -9.06
N LEU A 83 -3.66 2.73 -7.94
CA LEU A 83 -2.21 2.69 -7.77
C LEU A 83 -1.50 1.72 -8.71
N ALA A 84 -2.12 0.56 -9.00
CA ALA A 84 -1.54 -0.41 -9.91
C ALA A 84 -1.48 0.12 -11.36
N TYR A 85 -2.53 0.82 -11.80
CA TYR A 85 -2.55 1.51 -13.09
C TYR A 85 -1.52 2.64 -13.14
N GLU A 86 -1.46 3.47 -12.10
CA GLU A 86 -0.46 4.54 -11.99
C GLU A 86 0.98 4.02 -11.97
N ALA A 87 1.22 2.86 -11.38
CA ALA A 87 2.51 2.16 -11.40
C ALA A 87 2.84 1.63 -12.80
N LYS A 88 1.84 1.07 -13.50
CA LYS A 88 1.97 0.60 -14.88
C LYS A 88 2.39 1.71 -15.85
N VAL A 89 1.76 2.88 -15.76
CA VAL A 89 2.05 4.01 -16.67
C VAL A 89 3.22 4.88 -16.21
N GLY A 90 3.38 5.06 -14.90
CA GLY A 90 4.38 5.97 -14.33
C GLY A 90 5.69 5.31 -13.90
N GLY A 91 5.79 3.98 -14.02
CA GLY A 91 6.98 3.23 -13.62
C GLY A 91 7.17 3.13 -12.10
N PRO A 92 8.37 2.68 -11.65
CA PRO A 92 8.63 2.38 -10.24
C PRO A 92 8.34 3.55 -9.30
N VAL A 93 7.53 3.29 -8.26
CA VAL A 93 7.02 4.34 -7.35
C VAL A 93 8.13 5.02 -6.54
N GLN A 94 9.24 4.32 -6.29
CA GLN A 94 10.41 4.82 -5.57
C GLN A 94 10.99 6.14 -6.11
N TYR A 95 10.88 6.40 -7.42
CA TYR A 95 11.35 7.64 -8.04
C TYR A 95 10.34 8.78 -7.96
N ARG A 96 9.09 8.46 -7.60
CA ARG A 96 7.96 9.40 -7.51
C ARG A 96 7.58 9.75 -6.07
N TRP A 97 8.26 9.16 -5.08
CA TRP A 97 8.03 9.48 -3.68
C TRP A 97 8.54 10.87 -3.29
N MET A 98 7.76 11.55 -2.45
CA MET A 98 8.13 12.84 -1.88
C MET A 98 9.26 12.75 -0.83
N TYR A 99 9.54 11.56 -0.30
CA TYR A 99 10.46 11.40 0.83
C TYR A 99 11.87 11.93 0.57
N THR A 100 12.38 11.76 -0.65
CA THR A 100 13.72 12.22 -1.02
C THR A 100 13.80 13.75 -0.93
N PHE A 101 12.77 14.44 -1.43
CA PHE A 101 12.66 15.89 -1.37
C PHE A 101 12.44 16.40 0.06
N GLU A 102 11.54 15.77 0.81
CA GLU A 102 11.29 16.11 2.21
C GLU A 102 12.56 15.97 3.07
N ARG A 103 13.32 14.89 2.89
CA ARG A 103 14.59 14.66 3.60
C ARG A 103 15.64 15.70 3.23
N PHE A 104 15.73 16.07 1.95
CA PHE A 104 16.64 17.11 1.49
C PHE A 104 16.30 18.48 2.07
N LEU A 105 15.03 18.90 2.00
CA LEU A 105 14.56 20.17 2.59
C LEU A 105 14.80 20.23 4.10
N HIS A 106 14.60 19.12 4.81
CA HIS A 106 14.91 19.02 6.24
C HIS A 106 16.39 19.21 6.54
N HIS A 107 17.28 18.68 5.70
CA HIS A 107 18.73 18.90 5.83
C HIS A 107 19.08 20.38 5.63
N LEU A 108 18.48 21.04 4.63
CA LEU A 108 18.70 22.47 4.38
C LEU A 108 18.24 23.35 5.55
N LYS A 109 17.08 23.05 6.16
CA LYS A 109 16.57 23.81 7.33
C LYS A 109 17.40 23.68 8.61
N LYS A 110 18.28 22.68 8.68
CA LYS A 110 19.16 22.45 9.83
C LYS A 110 20.49 23.20 9.73
N LYS A 111 20.81 23.74 8.55
CA LYS A 111 21.93 24.68 8.36
C LYS A 111 21.44 26.10 8.60
#